data_AF-A0AA97DZ51-F1
#
_entry.id   AF-A0AA97DZ51-F1
#
_cell.length_a   1.000
_cell.length_b   1.000
_cell.length_c   1.000
_cell.angle_alpha   90.00
_cell.angle_beta   90.00
_cell.angle_gamma   90.00
#
_symmetry.space_group_name_H-M   'P 1'
#
loop_
_entity.id
_entity.type
_entity.pdbx_description
1 polymer ?
#
loop_
_entity_poly.entity_id
_entity_poly.type
_entity_poly.pdbx_seq_one_letter_code
_entity_poly.pdbx_strand_id
1 'polypeptide(L)' 'MTDLSNDQAVERDFYARSAEEQKDFLSQTWCNACGEVDLGMINPKEFETPERVWIEGDCVKCGQKTITEIVEEDE' A
#
# COMPACT_ATOMS: atom_id res chain seq x y z
N MET A 1 9.90 26.44 10.26
CA MET A 1 9.88 26.76 8.82
C MET A 1 10.52 25.57 8.14
N THR A 2 9.93 24.37 8.23
CA THR A 2 8.80 23.84 7.42
C THR A 2 9.05 23.94 5.93
N ASP A 3 8.90 22.78 5.27
CA ASP A 3 8.96 22.50 3.84
C ASP A 3 10.32 22.11 3.23
N LEU A 4 10.57 20.79 3.13
CA LEU A 4 11.33 20.17 2.05
C LEU A 4 10.72 18.80 1.73
N SER A 5 9.62 18.86 0.98
CA SER A 5 9.36 18.05 -0.22
C SER A 5 9.59 16.54 -0.13
N ASN A 6 8.49 15.84 0.06
CA ASN A 6 8.29 14.42 -0.27
C ASN A 6 8.34 14.20 -1.81
N ASP A 7 9.36 14.76 -2.50
CA ASP A 7 9.46 14.91 -3.96
C ASP A 7 9.91 13.63 -4.68
N GLN A 8 10.17 12.54 -3.95
CA GLN A 8 10.64 11.29 -4.52
C GLN A 8 9.58 10.19 -4.57
N ALA A 9 8.45 10.35 -3.88
CA ALA A 9 7.36 9.38 -3.93
C ALA A 9 6.55 9.58 -5.21
N VAL A 10 6.80 8.74 -6.22
CA VAL A 10 6.05 8.73 -7.47
C VAL A 10 4.81 7.87 -7.28
N GLU A 11 3.63 8.45 -7.54
CA GLU A 11 2.38 7.70 -7.58
C GLU A 11 2.42 6.73 -8.77
N ARG A 12 2.27 5.43 -8.48
CA ARG A 12 2.22 4.37 -9.49
C ARG A 12 0.80 3.93 -9.75
N ASP A 13 0.59 3.38 -10.94
CA ASP A 13 -0.67 2.75 -11.27
C ASP A 13 -0.74 1.34 -10.66
N PHE A 14 -1.41 1.23 -9.51
CA PHE A 14 -1.68 -0.05 -8.88
C PHE A 14 -2.41 -1.03 -9.79
N TYR A 15 -3.28 -0.52 -10.69
CA TYR A 15 -4.05 -1.33 -11.62
C TYR A 15 -3.24 -1.82 -12.82
N ALA A 16 -1.98 -1.38 -12.96
CA ALA A 16 -1.06 -1.91 -13.96
C ALA A 16 -0.52 -3.30 -13.57
N ARG A 17 -0.60 -3.70 -12.29
CA ARG A 17 -0.28 -5.06 -11.85
C ARG A 17 -1.26 -6.10 -12.38
N SER A 18 -0.90 -7.37 -12.35
CA SER A 18 -1.82 -8.45 -12.70
C SER A 18 -3.02 -8.50 -11.74
N ALA A 19 -4.16 -9.01 -12.20
CA ALA A 19 -5.35 -9.13 -11.36
C ALA A 19 -5.14 -10.02 -10.12
N GLU A 20 -4.23 -10.99 -10.21
CA GLU A 20 -3.84 -11.85 -9.10
C GLU A 20 -3.07 -11.06 -8.04
N GLU A 21 -2.03 -10.33 -8.43
CA GLU A 21 -1.27 -9.46 -7.51
C GLU A 21 -2.15 -8.38 -6.89
N GLN A 22 -3.00 -7.73 -7.69
CA GLN A 22 -3.94 -6.74 -7.16
C GLN A 22 -4.81 -7.36 -6.08
N LYS A 23 -5.34 -8.55 -6.32
CA LYS A 23 -6.17 -9.25 -5.34
C LYS A 23 -5.37 -9.60 -4.11
N ASP A 24 -4.14 -10.09 -4.25
CA ASP A 24 -3.29 -10.43 -3.12
C ASP A 24 -2.99 -9.21 -2.24
N PHE A 25 -2.57 -8.08 -2.81
CA PHE A 25 -2.35 -6.85 -2.02
C PHE A 25 -3.63 -6.33 -1.37
N LEU A 26 -4.75 -6.40 -2.11
CA LEU A 26 -6.04 -5.97 -1.61
C LEU A 26 -6.53 -6.85 -0.47
N SER A 27 -6.37 -8.18 -0.54
CA SER A 27 -6.82 -9.09 0.52
C SER A 27 -5.84 -9.15 1.67
N GLN A 28 -4.54 -9.33 1.40
CA GLN A 28 -3.47 -9.53 2.38
C GLN A 28 -3.04 -8.21 3.05
N THR A 29 -4.00 -7.39 3.44
CA THR A 29 -3.76 -6.15 4.17
C THR A 29 -3.74 -6.42 5.67
N TRP A 30 -2.65 -6.03 6.32
CA TRP A 30 -2.57 -5.97 7.78
C TRP A 30 -3.14 -4.65 8.30
N CYS A 31 -4.14 -4.72 9.18
CA CYS A 31 -4.64 -3.52 9.86
C CYS A 31 -4.25 -3.52 11.33
N ASN A 32 -3.41 -2.57 11.74
CA ASN A 32 -3.00 -2.40 13.14
C ASN A 32 -4.18 -2.10 14.08
N ALA A 33 -5.23 -1.44 13.59
CA ALA A 33 -6.41 -1.12 14.40
C ALA A 33 -7.28 -2.35 14.68
N CYS A 34 -7.36 -3.28 13.73
CA CYS A 34 -8.10 -4.53 13.91
C CYS A 34 -7.24 -5.65 14.50
N GLY A 35 -5.92 -5.59 14.30
CA GLY A 35 -4.97 -6.63 14.74
C GLY A 35 -5.09 -7.94 13.95
N GLU A 36 -5.58 -7.86 12.71
CA GLU A 36 -5.82 -9.02 11.84
C GLU A 36 -5.18 -8.78 10.46
N VAL A 37 -4.70 -9.87 9.89
CA VAL A 37 -4.32 -9.98 8.47
C VAL A 37 -5.56 -10.38 7.66
N ASP A 38 -5.52 -10.19 6.34
CA ASP A 38 -6.58 -10.62 5.40
C ASP A 38 -7.90 -9.84 5.46
N LEU A 39 -7.87 -8.57 5.90
CA LEU A 39 -9.11 -7.80 6.07
C LEU A 39 -9.64 -7.15 4.80
N GLY A 40 -8.79 -6.90 3.81
CA GLY A 40 -9.16 -6.05 2.69
C GLY A 40 -8.76 -4.59 2.87
N MET A 41 -8.23 -3.96 1.82
CA MET A 41 -8.17 -2.49 1.68
C MET A 41 -9.08 -1.98 0.56
N ILE A 42 -9.57 -0.74 0.72
CA ILE A 42 -10.25 0.04 -0.31
C ILE A 42 -9.38 1.23 -0.70
N ASN A 43 -9.62 1.78 -1.89
CA ASN A 43 -8.87 2.91 -2.44
C ASN A 43 -7.34 2.68 -2.45
N PRO A 44 -6.84 1.56 -3.02
CA PRO A 44 -5.41 1.30 -3.08
C PRO A 44 -4.72 2.40 -3.90
N LYS A 45 -3.66 2.97 -3.33
CA LYS A 45 -2.79 3.96 -3.97
C LYS A 45 -1.36 3.52 -3.77
N GLU A 46 -0.71 3.21 -4.87
CA GLU A 46 0.66 2.77 -4.85
C GLU A 46 1.61 3.95 -5.01
N PHE A 47 2.69 3.92 -4.24
CA PHE A 47 3.75 4.88 -4.29
C PHE A 47 5.10 4.16 -4.33
N GLU A 48 6.00 4.70 -5.13
CA GLU A 48 7.37 4.22 -5.24
C GLU A 48 8.34 5.33 -4.93
N THR A 49 9.41 4.98 -4.23
CA THR A 49 10.59 5.82 -4.03
C THR A 49 11.83 5.05 -4.46
N PRO A 50 12.97 5.74 -4.66
CA PRO A 50 14.25 5.08 -4.91
C PRO A 50 14.68 4.09 -3.82
N GLU A 51 14.10 4.18 -2.61
CA GLU A 51 14.43 3.34 -1.47
C GLU A 51 13.44 2.18 -1.24
N ARG A 52 12.17 2.32 -1.66
CA ARG A 52 11.09 1.34 -1.40
C ARG A 52 9.80 1.63 -2.16
N VAL A 53 8.95 0.62 -2.27
CA VAL A 53 7.58 0.70 -2.81
C VAL A 53 6.57 0.39 -1.71
N TRP A 54 5.46 1.13 -1.65
CA TRP A 54 4.38 0.84 -0.71
C TRP A 54 3.01 1.18 -1.30
N ILE A 55 1.97 0.57 -0.74
CA ILE A 55 0.58 0.82 -1.08
C ILE A 55 -0.12 1.40 0.14
N GLU A 56 -0.76 2.54 -0.03
CA GLU A 56 -1.68 3.10 0.96
C GLU A 56 -3.12 2.77 0.56
N GLY A 57 -3.95 2.45 1.55
CA GLY A 57 -5.39 2.27 1.36
C GLY A 57 -6.13 2.45 2.68
N ASP A 58 -7.43 2.23 2.67
CA ASP A 58 -8.25 2.24 3.88
C ASP A 58 -8.75 0.82 4.17
N CYS A 59 -8.69 0.37 5.42
CA CYS A 59 -9.19 -0.95 5.80
C CYS A 59 -10.70 -1.05 5.54
N VAL A 60 -11.14 -2.12 4.87
CA VAL A 60 -12.58 -2.38 4.60
C VAL A 60 -13.38 -2.49 5.90
N LYS A 61 -12.78 -3.06 6.96
CA LYS A 61 -13.46 -3.37 8.22
C LYS A 61 -13.67 -2.15 9.11
N CYS A 62 -12.63 -1.32 9.29
CA CYS A 62 -12.65 -0.20 10.22
C CYS A 62 -12.51 1.18 9.57
N GLY A 63 -12.17 1.25 8.28
CA GLY A 63 -11.93 2.50 7.57
C GLY A 63 -10.66 3.25 7.99
N GLN A 64 -9.78 2.62 8.77
CA GLN A 64 -8.48 3.22 9.13
C GLN A 64 -7.49 3.09 7.98
N LYS A 65 -6.63 4.10 7.83
CA LYS A 65 -5.56 4.09 6.85
C LYS A 65 -4.59 2.94 7.12
N THR A 66 -4.38 2.09 6.12
CA THR A 66 -3.44 0.96 6.13
C THR A 66 -2.36 1.21 5.10
N ILE A 67 -1.13 0.91 5.46
CA ILE A 67 0.04 1.05 4.58
C ILE A 67 0.72 -0.31 4.52
N THR A 68 0.85 -0.84 3.31
CA THR A 68 1.51 -2.11 3.02
C THR A 68 2.78 -1.82 2.25
N GLU A 69 3.93 -2.07 2.84
CA GLU A 69 5.22 -1.98 2.14
C GLU A 69 5.41 -3.23 1.27
N ILE A 70 5.78 -3.03 0.00
CA ILE A 70 6.10 -4.11 -0.92
C ILE A 70 7.60 -4.32 -0.82
N VAL A 71 7.99 -5.51 -0.35
CA VAL A 71 9.39 -5.94 -0.33
C VAL A 71 9.56 -6.90 -1.49
N GLU A 72 10.18 -6.44 -2.57
CA GLU A 72 10.66 -7.34 -3.61
C GLU A 72 11.97 -7.97 -3.10
N GLU A 73 11.95 -9.28 -2.81
CA GLU A 73 13.19 -10.02 -2.55
C GLU A 73 13.94 -10.12 -3.89
N ASP A 74 14.93 -9.24 -4.10
CA ASP A 74 15.95 -9.44 -5.13
C ASP A 74 16.68 -10.77 -4.82
N GLU A 75 16.39 -11.83 -5.59
CA GLU A 75 17.14 -13.10 -5.58
C GLU A 75 18.63 -12.94 -5.96
#